data_AF-A0A7S4HH57-F1
#
_entry.id   AF-A0A7S4HH57-F1
#
_cell.length_a   1.000
_cell.length_b   1.000
_cell.length_c   1.000
_cell.angle_alpha   90.00
_cell.angle_beta   90.00
_cell.angle_gamma   90.00
#
_symmetry.space_group_name_H-M   'P 1'
#
loop_
_entity.id
_entity.type
_entity.pdbx_description
1 polymer ?
#
loop_
_entity_poly.entity_id
_entity_poly.type
_entity_poly.pdbx_seq_one_letter_code
_entity_poly.pdbx_strand_id
1 'polypeptide(L)'
;PSGGPAAREAAAAALVPYDAKGNRLPEGSDAPRMWLDLRPGAKVRLTAGHNHQGAKQPNTMHVGARRGQKFQGKELVNVGPGLGSVSQRDDESCSFKLVVEGAPMRLGTWWLDAAARGGPAVLPLVNQAPVFEGTELPGAASTARGAAAAPSK
;
A
#
# COMPACT_ATOMS: atom_id res chain seq x y z
N PRO A 1 1.62 23.95 7.91
CA PRO A 1 2.49 23.86 6.71
C PRO A 1 1.77 23.09 5.58
N SER A 2 1.13 23.83 4.68
CA SER A 2 0.38 23.31 3.53
C SER A 2 1.34 22.98 2.38
N GLY A 3 1.93 21.79 2.41
CA GLY A 3 2.59 21.23 1.23
C GLY A 3 1.60 21.13 0.06
N GLY A 4 2.02 21.60 -1.11
CA GLY A 4 1.23 21.55 -2.34
C GLY A 4 0.94 20.12 -2.80
N PRO A 5 0.05 19.92 -3.81
CA PRO A 5 -0.42 18.61 -4.25
C PRO A 5 0.73 17.65 -4.62
N ALA A 6 1.79 18.13 -5.27
CA ALA A 6 2.97 17.33 -5.60
C ALA A 6 3.74 16.81 -4.37
N ALA A 7 3.83 17.60 -3.29
CA ALA A 7 4.47 17.17 -2.04
C ALA A 7 3.62 16.13 -1.30
N ARG A 8 2.30 16.20 -1.42
CA ARG A 8 1.37 15.21 -0.83
C ARG A 8 1.40 13.88 -1.56
N GLU A 9 1.65 13.92 -2.88
CA GLU A 9 1.81 12.74 -3.72
C GLU A 9 3.17 12.06 -3.49
N ALA A 10 4.24 12.83 -3.30
CA ALA A 10 5.55 12.31 -2.89
C ALA A 10 5.49 11.63 -1.50
N ALA A 11 4.65 12.13 -0.58
CA ALA A 11 4.43 11.56 0.75
C ALA A 11 3.51 10.32 0.77
N ALA A 12 3.19 9.74 -0.40
CA ALA A 12 2.37 8.54 -0.51
C ALA A 12 3.16 7.30 -1.00
N ALA A 13 4.48 7.41 -1.18
CA ALA A 13 5.35 6.27 -1.43
C ALA A 13 6.58 6.36 -0.52
N ALA A 14 7.05 5.22 -0.01
CA ALA A 14 8.22 5.17 0.86
C ALA A 14 9.05 3.92 0.60
N LEU A 15 10.36 4.05 0.80
CA LEU A 15 11.26 2.92 0.79
C LEU A 15 11.19 2.21 2.15
N VAL A 16 10.88 0.91 2.14
CA VAL A 16 10.59 0.13 3.34
C VAL A 16 11.50 -1.11 3.42
N PRO A 17 12.00 -1.49 4.60
CA PRO A 17 12.91 -2.63 4.77
C PRO A 17 12.17 -3.97 4.76
N TYR A 18 11.44 -4.25 3.68
CA TYR A 18 10.63 -5.47 3.51
C TYR A 18 10.87 -6.11 2.15
N ASP A 19 10.65 -7.43 2.09
CA ASP A 19 10.67 -8.19 0.85
C ASP A 19 9.36 -8.04 0.04
N ALA A 20 9.32 -8.64 -1.16
CA ALA A 20 8.12 -8.69 -2.02
C ALA A 20 6.88 -9.34 -1.38
N LYS A 21 7.05 -10.09 -0.28
CA LYS A 21 5.98 -10.77 0.44
C LYS A 21 5.50 -9.96 1.65
N GLY A 22 6.17 -8.84 1.95
CA GLY A 22 5.88 -7.98 3.07
C GLY A 22 6.51 -8.45 4.39
N ASN A 23 7.48 -9.37 4.35
CA ASN A 23 8.25 -9.74 5.55
C ASN A 23 9.38 -8.75 5.75
N ARG A 24 9.62 -8.34 7.01
CA ARG A 24 10.72 -7.45 7.33
C ARG A 24 12.05 -8.12 7.03
N LEU A 25 12.95 -7.39 6.38
CA LEU A 25 14.33 -7.84 6.17
C LEU A 25 15.04 -7.95 7.54
N PRO A 26 15.99 -8.90 7.68
CA PRO A 26 16.82 -8.97 8.89
C PRO A 26 17.55 -7.65 9.16
N GLU A 27 17.83 -7.38 10.43
CA GLU A 27 18.64 -6.23 10.81
C GLU A 27 20.04 -6.34 10.18
N GLY A 28 20.53 -5.24 9.60
CA GLY A 28 21.81 -5.22 8.88
C GLY A 28 21.81 -5.95 7.54
N SER A 29 20.66 -6.31 6.99
CA SER A 29 20.59 -6.93 5.66
C SER A 29 20.98 -5.94 4.54
N ASP A 30 21.83 -6.40 3.62
CA ASP A 30 22.18 -5.69 2.38
C ASP A 30 21.16 -5.94 1.24
N ALA A 31 20.08 -6.67 1.51
CA ALA A 31 19.04 -6.90 0.52
C ALA A 31 18.35 -5.57 0.15
N PRO A 32 18.01 -5.36 -1.13
CA PRO A 32 17.42 -4.11 -1.56
C PRO A 32 16.06 -3.90 -0.91
N ARG A 33 15.82 -2.68 -0.43
CA ARG A 33 14.55 -2.29 0.18
C ARG A 33 13.46 -2.20 -0.87
N MET A 34 12.22 -2.49 -0.49
CA MET A 34 11.07 -2.39 -1.39
C MET A 34 10.47 -0.99 -1.31
N TRP A 35 10.04 -0.42 -2.43
CA TRP A 35 9.16 0.72 -2.44
C TRP A 35 7.72 0.28 -2.14
N LEU A 36 7.15 0.80 -1.06
CA LEU A 36 5.71 0.71 -0.80
C LEU A 36 5.02 1.95 -1.37
N ASP A 37 4.35 1.77 -2.50
CA ASP A 37 3.64 2.82 -3.22
C ASP A 37 2.14 2.80 -2.90
N LEU A 38 1.67 3.87 -2.25
CA LEU A 38 0.28 4.11 -1.90
C LEU A 38 -0.29 5.34 -2.63
N ARG A 39 0.28 5.72 -3.78
CA ARG A 39 -0.30 6.75 -4.65
C ARG A 39 -1.60 6.26 -5.30
N PRO A 40 -2.52 7.17 -5.69
CA PRO A 40 -3.74 6.80 -6.40
C PRO A 40 -3.46 5.91 -7.63
N GLY A 41 -4.24 4.85 -7.79
CA GLY A 41 -4.09 3.89 -8.88
C GLY A 41 -3.08 2.77 -8.64
N ALA A 42 -2.20 2.90 -7.63
CA ALA A 42 -1.22 1.86 -7.29
C ALA A 42 -1.92 0.52 -7.02
N LYS A 43 -1.43 -0.55 -7.66
CA LYS A 43 -1.98 -1.90 -7.51
C LYS A 43 -1.38 -2.55 -6.25
N VAL A 44 -2.24 -3.01 -5.36
CA VAL A 44 -1.87 -3.61 -4.08
C VAL A 44 -2.45 -5.01 -3.93
N ARG A 45 -1.83 -5.81 -3.07
CA ARG A 45 -2.27 -7.15 -2.69
C ARG A 45 -2.12 -7.32 -1.19
N LEU A 46 -3.10 -7.98 -0.57
CA LEU A 46 -2.99 -8.39 0.82
C LEU A 46 -1.92 -9.48 1.00
N THR A 47 -1.12 -9.36 2.05
CA THR A 47 -0.13 -10.39 2.39
C THR A 47 -0.78 -11.50 3.22
N ALA A 48 -0.07 -12.62 3.40
CA ALA A 48 -0.53 -13.66 4.32
C ALA A 48 -0.71 -13.16 5.78
N GLY A 49 -0.07 -12.04 6.14
CA GLY A 49 -0.20 -11.40 7.45
C GLY A 49 -1.42 -10.48 7.61
N HIS A 50 -2.32 -10.39 6.62
CA HIS A 50 -3.51 -9.56 6.72
C HIS A 50 -4.50 -10.10 7.77
N ASN A 51 -5.24 -9.21 8.46
CA ASN A 51 -6.12 -9.61 9.56
C ASN A 51 -7.62 -9.75 9.19
N HIS A 52 -8.01 -9.67 7.91
CA HIS A 52 -9.45 -9.73 7.55
C HIS A 52 -10.19 -10.96 8.09
N GLN A 53 -9.53 -12.12 8.09
CA GLN A 53 -10.11 -13.38 8.58
C GLN A 53 -10.15 -13.44 10.13
N GLY A 54 -9.08 -12.97 10.79
CA GLY A 54 -8.99 -12.94 12.25
C GLY A 54 -9.94 -11.93 12.88
N ALA A 55 -10.19 -10.80 12.20
CA ALA A 55 -11.13 -9.78 12.63
C ALA A 55 -12.60 -10.23 12.57
N LYS A 56 -12.90 -11.32 11.86
CA LYS A 56 -14.24 -11.94 11.74
C LYS A 56 -15.35 -10.95 11.35
N GLN A 57 -15.00 -9.91 10.59
CA GLN A 57 -15.96 -8.90 10.15
C GLN A 57 -16.80 -9.48 8.99
N PRO A 58 -18.12 -9.68 9.16
CA PRO A 58 -18.94 -10.41 8.17
C PRO A 58 -18.81 -9.88 6.75
N ASN A 59 -18.74 -8.55 6.60
CA ASN A 59 -18.69 -7.88 5.31
C ASN A 59 -17.32 -7.95 4.61
N THR A 60 -16.27 -8.43 5.27
CA THR A 60 -14.93 -8.55 4.67
C THR A 60 -14.38 -9.98 4.71
N MET A 61 -15.18 -10.96 5.15
CA MET A 61 -14.73 -12.35 5.24
C MET A 61 -14.35 -12.96 3.88
N HIS A 62 -14.94 -12.49 2.79
CA HIS A 62 -14.62 -12.94 1.43
C HIS A 62 -13.24 -12.46 0.95
N VAL A 63 -12.71 -11.39 1.53
CA VAL A 63 -11.48 -10.75 1.09
C VAL A 63 -10.28 -11.63 1.45
N GLY A 64 -9.53 -12.05 0.43
CA GLY A 64 -8.39 -12.96 0.60
C GLY A 64 -8.78 -14.39 0.99
N ALA A 65 -10.08 -14.73 0.95
CA ALA A 65 -10.56 -16.07 1.28
C ALA A 65 -10.33 -17.06 0.12
N ARG A 66 -10.32 -18.34 0.45
CA ARG A 66 -10.21 -19.43 -0.55
C ARG A 66 -11.60 -19.95 -0.93
N ARG A 67 -11.76 -20.46 -2.15
CA ARG A 67 -12.99 -21.14 -2.58
C ARG A 67 -13.29 -22.33 -1.65
N GLY A 68 -14.56 -22.52 -1.29
CA GLY A 68 -14.99 -23.54 -0.33
C GLY A 68 -14.80 -23.16 1.14
N GLN A 69 -14.20 -22.02 1.46
CA GLN A 69 -14.08 -21.56 2.84
C GLN A 69 -15.47 -21.16 3.38
N LYS A 70 -15.77 -21.59 4.61
CA LYS A 70 -17.03 -21.30 5.29
C LYS A 70 -16.84 -20.29 6.41
N PHE A 71 -17.84 -19.43 6.59
CA PHE A 71 -17.99 -18.56 7.75
C PHE A 71 -19.40 -18.73 8.31
N GLN A 72 -19.50 -19.00 9.62
CA GLN A 72 -20.78 -19.26 10.29
C GLN A 72 -21.65 -20.34 9.59
N GLY A 73 -21.01 -21.42 9.13
CA GLY A 73 -21.67 -22.54 8.47
C GLY A 73 -22.07 -22.29 7.01
N LYS A 74 -21.95 -21.06 6.51
CA LYS A 74 -22.24 -20.70 5.10
C LYS A 74 -20.95 -20.59 4.30
N GLU A 75 -20.98 -21.04 3.06
CA GLU A 75 -19.86 -20.84 2.14
C GLU A 75 -19.72 -19.37 1.79
N LEU A 76 -18.48 -18.88 1.77
CA LEU A 76 -18.18 -17.51 1.36
C LEU A 76 -18.36 -17.39 -0.15
N VAL A 77 -19.16 -16.41 -0.56
CA VAL A 77 -19.33 -16.01 -1.95
C VAL A 77 -18.35 -14.88 -2.29
N ASN A 78 -18.03 -14.71 -3.58
CA ASN A 78 -17.16 -13.63 -4.08
C ASN A 78 -15.75 -13.59 -3.45
N VAL A 79 -15.20 -14.77 -3.13
CA VAL A 79 -13.83 -14.87 -2.61
C VAL A 79 -12.80 -14.52 -3.68
N GLY A 80 -11.65 -13.99 -3.27
CA GLY A 80 -10.56 -13.74 -4.19
C GLY A 80 -9.15 -13.72 -3.56
N PRO A 81 -8.11 -13.53 -4.40
CA PRO A 81 -6.69 -13.53 -4.02
C PRO A 81 -6.21 -12.35 -3.14
N GLY A 82 -7.09 -11.48 -2.66
CA GLY A 82 -6.77 -10.27 -1.90
C GLY A 82 -6.19 -9.14 -2.77
N LEU A 83 -6.61 -9.02 -4.03
CA LEU A 83 -6.11 -7.99 -4.96
C LEU A 83 -6.92 -6.70 -4.90
N GLY A 84 -6.25 -5.57 -5.01
CA GLY A 84 -6.89 -4.26 -4.98
C GLY A 84 -6.06 -3.13 -5.56
N SER A 85 -6.54 -1.91 -5.34
CA SER A 85 -5.83 -0.68 -5.68
C SER A 85 -6.12 0.44 -4.71
N VAL A 86 -5.19 1.38 -4.62
CA VAL A 86 -5.41 2.65 -3.93
C VAL A 86 -6.34 3.52 -4.76
N SER A 87 -7.42 4.02 -4.17
CA SER A 87 -8.30 4.97 -4.85
C SER A 87 -7.85 6.41 -4.64
N GLN A 88 -7.51 6.80 -3.41
CA GLN A 88 -7.05 8.15 -3.08
C GLN A 88 -6.42 8.22 -1.69
N ARG A 89 -5.64 9.27 -1.44
CA ARG A 89 -5.26 9.73 -0.11
C ARG A 89 -6.34 10.69 0.42
N ASP A 90 -6.75 10.50 1.66
CA ASP A 90 -7.73 11.30 2.37
C ASP A 90 -7.05 11.92 3.60
N ASP A 91 -6.66 13.19 3.47
CA ASP A 91 -5.94 13.91 4.53
C ASP A 91 -6.85 14.24 5.73
N GLU A 92 -8.16 14.41 5.52
CA GLU A 92 -9.12 14.73 6.59
C GLU A 92 -9.25 13.59 7.59
N SER A 93 -9.29 12.36 7.08
CA SER A 93 -9.35 11.15 7.90
C SER A 93 -7.99 10.49 8.14
N CYS A 94 -6.89 11.16 7.75
CA CYS A 94 -5.52 10.64 7.83
C CYS A 94 -5.42 9.19 7.33
N SER A 95 -5.97 8.89 6.14
CA SER A 95 -5.99 7.54 5.60
C SER A 95 -5.81 7.46 4.09
N PHE A 96 -5.34 6.31 3.61
CA PHE A 96 -5.42 5.89 2.22
C PHE A 96 -6.69 5.07 2.04
N LYS A 97 -7.52 5.45 1.06
CA LYS A 97 -8.67 4.67 0.65
C LYS A 97 -8.22 3.61 -0.35
N LEU A 98 -8.61 2.38 -0.08
CA LEU A 98 -8.29 1.22 -0.89
C LEU A 98 -9.60 0.56 -1.34
N VAL A 99 -9.57 -0.11 -2.48
CA VAL A 99 -10.62 -1.05 -2.88
C VAL A 99 -9.94 -2.38 -3.12
N VAL A 100 -10.27 -3.38 -2.30
CA VAL A 100 -9.72 -4.74 -2.38
C VAL A 100 -10.89 -5.68 -2.62
N GLU A 101 -10.91 -6.32 -3.79
CA GLU A 101 -11.97 -7.27 -4.18
C GLU A 101 -13.39 -6.68 -4.11
N GLY A 102 -13.52 -5.40 -4.45
CA GLY A 102 -14.77 -4.65 -4.38
C GLY A 102 -15.12 -4.13 -2.99
N ALA A 103 -14.40 -4.54 -1.94
CA ALA A 103 -14.60 -4.03 -0.59
C ALA A 103 -13.81 -2.71 -0.36
N PRO A 104 -14.48 -1.62 0.04
CA PRO A 104 -13.79 -0.39 0.40
C PRO A 104 -13.09 -0.56 1.75
N MET A 105 -11.85 -0.07 1.83
CA MET A 105 -11.02 -0.14 3.02
C MET A 105 -10.28 1.17 3.27
N ARG A 106 -9.80 1.35 4.50
CA ARG A 106 -8.94 2.47 4.89
C ARG A 106 -7.68 1.97 5.57
N LEU A 107 -6.54 2.52 5.19
CA LEU A 107 -5.27 2.33 5.87
C LEU A 107 -4.81 3.68 6.41
N GLY A 108 -4.59 3.81 7.72
CA GLY A 108 -4.12 5.08 8.28
C GLY A 108 -2.79 5.53 7.64
N THR A 109 -2.60 6.82 7.41
CA THR A 109 -1.37 7.35 6.80
C THR A 109 -0.12 7.04 7.62
N TRP A 110 -0.27 6.91 8.94
CA TRP A 110 0.77 6.49 9.87
C TRP A 110 1.41 5.14 9.52
N TRP A 111 0.69 4.25 8.79
CA TRP A 111 1.23 2.95 8.40
C TRP A 111 2.44 3.08 7.50
N LEU A 112 2.47 4.08 6.61
CA LEU A 112 3.58 4.29 5.70
C LEU A 112 4.85 4.68 6.47
N ASP A 113 4.72 5.56 7.46
CA ASP A 113 5.83 5.96 8.33
C ASP A 113 6.28 4.83 9.26
N ALA A 114 5.34 4.01 9.76
CA ALA A 114 5.67 2.83 10.55
C ALA A 114 6.40 1.77 9.72
N ALA A 115 5.97 1.55 8.47
CA ALA A 115 6.63 0.65 7.53
C ALA A 115 8.01 1.18 7.13
N ALA A 116 8.17 2.47 6.82
CA ALA A 116 9.47 3.05 6.47
C ALA A 116 10.54 2.83 7.56
N ARG A 117 10.11 2.79 8.83
CA ARG A 117 10.97 2.52 9.99
C ARG A 117 11.16 1.03 10.31
N GLY A 118 10.54 0.13 9.54
CA GLY A 118 10.59 -1.31 9.81
C GLY A 118 9.85 -1.73 11.10
N GLY A 119 8.86 -0.96 11.54
CA GLY A 119 8.17 -1.22 12.81
C GLY A 119 7.42 -2.57 12.82
N PRO A 120 6.44 -2.77 11.92
CA PRO A 120 5.72 -4.04 11.81
C PRO A 120 6.62 -5.23 11.45
N ALA A 121 6.35 -6.41 12.01
CA ALA A 121 7.06 -7.63 11.61
C ALA A 121 6.69 -8.05 10.17
N VAL A 122 5.42 -7.86 9.80
CA VAL A 122 4.85 -8.16 8.48
C VAL A 122 3.92 -7.02 8.06
N LEU A 123 4.02 -6.59 6.81
CA LEU A 123 3.09 -5.62 6.23
C LEU A 123 1.76 -6.30 5.89
N PRO A 124 0.59 -5.68 6.13
CA PRO A 124 -0.71 -6.26 5.79
C PRO A 124 -0.98 -6.25 4.27
N LEU A 125 -0.28 -5.39 3.53
CA LEU A 125 -0.37 -5.28 2.08
C LEU A 125 0.98 -4.89 1.46
N VAL A 126 1.15 -5.22 0.19
CA VAL A 126 2.30 -4.86 -0.65
C VAL A 126 1.84 -4.48 -2.05
N ASN A 127 2.70 -3.86 -2.86
CA ASN A 127 2.41 -3.66 -4.28
C ASN A 127 2.37 -4.98 -5.06
N GLN A 128 1.49 -5.10 -6.05
CA GLN A 128 1.35 -6.34 -6.85
C GLN A 128 2.60 -6.64 -7.69
N ALA A 129 3.26 -5.59 -8.18
CA ALA A 129 4.54 -5.64 -8.84
C ALA A 129 5.53 -4.80 -8.01
N PRO A 130 6.21 -5.40 -7.02
CA PRO A 130 7.15 -4.69 -6.16
C PRO A 130 8.30 -4.07 -6.97
N VAL A 131 8.63 -2.83 -6.63
CA VAL A 131 9.82 -2.13 -7.13
C VAL A 131 10.80 -2.01 -5.98
N PHE A 132 12.08 -2.17 -6.25
CA PHE A 132 13.13 -2.18 -5.24
C PHE A 132 14.07 -0.99 -5.39
N GLU A 133 14.78 -0.68 -4.31
CA GLU A 133 15.87 0.28 -4.27
C GLU A 133 16.82 0.10 -5.46
N GLY A 134 17.25 1.21 -6.05
CA GLY A 134 18.04 1.21 -7.29
C GLY A 134 17.21 1.12 -8.58
N THR A 135 15.90 0.87 -8.49
CA THR A 135 14.96 0.95 -9.62
C THR A 135 14.09 2.18 -9.50
N GLU A 136 13.84 2.88 -10.62
CA GLU A 136 12.90 4.00 -10.63
C GLU A 136 11.47 3.51 -10.40
N LEU A 137 10.77 4.18 -9.48
CA LEU A 137 9.34 3.98 -9.28
C LEU A 137 8.56 4.47 -10.51
N PRO A 138 7.72 3.64 -11.14
CA PRO A 138 6.84 4.08 -12.21
C PRO A 138 6.01 5.29 -11.79
N GLY A 139 6.01 6.35 -12.60
CA GLY A 139 5.30 7.59 -12.30
C GLY A 139 5.95 8.51 -11.26
N ALA A 140 7.17 8.22 -10.78
CA ALA A 140 7.94 9.19 -9.97
C ALA A 140 8.54 10.32 -10.84
N ALA A 141 8.74 10.07 -12.14
CA ALA A 141 9.26 11.05 -13.10
C ALA A 141 8.15 11.92 -13.71
N SER A 142 7.61 12.89 -12.96
CA SER A 142 6.90 14.03 -13.59
C SER A 142 6.74 15.30 -12.71
N THR A 143 7.59 15.53 -11.71
CA THR A 143 7.50 16.75 -10.87
C THR A 143 8.76 17.61 -10.85
N ALA A 144 9.81 17.27 -11.61
CA ALA A 144 11.09 18.00 -11.59
C ALA A 144 11.40 18.86 -12.84
N ARG A 145 10.47 19.03 -13.80
CA ARG A 145 10.64 19.95 -14.95
C ARG A 145 9.50 20.95 -15.05
N GLY A 146 9.51 21.95 -14.18
CA GLY A 146 8.55 23.06 -14.22
C GLY A 146 8.93 24.28 -13.38
N ALA A 147 10.21 24.44 -13.07
CA ALA A 147 10.71 25.60 -12.31
C ALA A 147 12.12 25.97 -12.80
N ALA A 148 12.25 26.31 -14.09
CA ALA A 148 13.40 27.06 -14.58
C ALA A 148 13.04 27.80 -15.87
N ALA A 149 13.40 29.08 -15.88
CA ALA A 149 13.48 30.01 -17.01
C ALA A 149 12.20 30.74 -17.45
N ALA A 150 11.94 31.87 -16.79
CA ALA A 150 11.65 33.11 -17.52
C ALA A 150 12.80 34.10 -17.25
N PRO A 151 13.69 34.38 -18.21
CA PRO A 151 14.59 35.52 -18.09
C PRO A 151 13.81 36.80 -18.37
N SER A 152 13.86 37.72 -17.41
CA SER A 152 13.37 39.09 -17.59
C SER A 152 14.23 39.82 -18.62
N LYS A 153 13.59 40.46 -19.60
CA LYS A 153 13.92 41.79 -20.12
C LYS A 153 12.68 42.39 -20.78
#